data_AF-A0A1G2M291-F1
#
_entry.id   AF-A0A1G2M291-F1
#
_cell.length_a   1.000
_cell.length_b   1.000
_cell.length_c   1.000
_cell.angle_alpha   90.00
_cell.angle_beta   90.00
_cell.angle_gamma   90.00
#
_symmetry.space_group_name_H-M   'P 1'
#
loop_
_entity.id
_entity.type
_entity.pdbx_description
1 polymer ?
#
loop_
_entity_poly.entity_id
_entity_poly.type
_entity_poly.pdbx_seq_one_letter_code
_entity_poly.pdbx_strand_id
1 'polypeptide(L)'
;MGYFELTREQKRWRAVFETLRLKPVAMWSKGFGILQIVGGILLIAGMFTQVAALFFAIISLAEIFIEYREPAILKRNIVFYLLIFVMSLSLLFSGAGFYAFDLPL
;
A
#
# COMPACT_ATOMS: atom_id res chain seq x y z
N MET A 1 22.38 -0.11 0.15
CA MET A 1 21.57 0.15 1.36
C MET A 1 20.13 -0.40 1.26
N GLY A 2 19.48 -0.44 0.08
CA GLY A 2 18.07 -0.87 -0.05
C GLY A 2 17.71 -2.33 0.32
N TYR A 3 18.64 -3.30 0.21
CA TYR A 3 18.34 -4.71 0.54
C TYR A 3 18.00 -4.94 2.03
N PHE A 4 18.56 -4.11 2.93
CA PHE A 4 18.27 -4.16 4.37
C PHE A 4 16.91 -3.54 4.71
N GLU A 5 16.37 -2.66 3.87
CA GLU A 5 15.05 -2.06 4.09
C GLU A 5 13.93 -3.01 3.68
N LEU A 6 14.07 -3.66 2.52
CA LEU A 6 13.16 -4.71 2.05
C LEU A 6 13.00 -5.84 3.07
N THR A 7 14.09 -6.26 3.71
CA THR A 7 14.06 -7.31 4.74
C THR A 7 13.43 -6.86 6.06
N ARG A 8 13.56 -5.59 6.45
CA ARG A 8 12.87 -5.01 7.62
C ARG A 8 11.38 -4.85 7.37
N GLU A 9 11.01 -4.39 6.18
CA GLU A 9 9.61 -4.24 5.76
C GLU A 9 8.90 -5.59 5.68
N GLN A 10 9.56 -6.62 5.12
CA GLN A 10 9.04 -7.99 5.13
C GLN A 10 8.78 -8.52 6.55
N LYS A 11 9.67 -8.27 7.51
CA LYS A 11 9.45 -8.67 8.91
C LYS A 11 8.22 -7.98 9.51
N ARG A 12 7.98 -6.72 9.16
CA ARG A 12 6.84 -5.94 9.65
C ARG A 12 5.52 -6.42 9.07
N TRP A 13 5.48 -6.65 7.76
CA TRP A 13 4.33 -7.27 7.12
C TRP A 13 4.03 -8.65 7.69
N ARG A 14 5.05 -9.43 8.05
CA ARG A 14 4.82 -10.70 8.76
C ARG A 14 4.14 -10.50 10.11
N ALA A 15 4.57 -9.54 10.92
CA ALA A 15 3.93 -9.23 12.20
C ALA A 15 2.45 -8.83 12.02
N VAL A 16 2.14 -8.03 10.98
CA VAL A 16 0.76 -7.65 10.63
C VAL A 16 -0.07 -8.85 10.17
N PHE A 17 0.47 -9.72 9.31
CA PHE A 17 -0.24 -10.92 8.86
C PHE A 17 -0.41 -11.94 9.99
N GLU A 18 0.51 -11.99 10.96
CA GLU A 18 0.40 -12.81 12.17
C GLU A 18 -0.71 -12.30 13.10
N THR A 19 -0.80 -10.98 13.34
CA THR A 19 -1.90 -10.40 14.14
C THR A 19 -3.25 -10.59 13.45
N LEU A 20 -3.30 -10.52 12.11
CA LEU A 20 -4.49 -10.81 11.31
C LEU A 20 -4.78 -12.32 11.13
N ARG A 21 -3.96 -13.22 11.71
CA ARG A 21 -4.05 -14.69 11.57
C ARG A 21 -4.07 -15.20 10.12
N LEU A 22 -3.53 -14.45 9.17
CA LEU A 22 -3.51 -14.83 7.75
C LEU A 22 -2.32 -15.76 7.46
N LYS A 23 -2.59 -17.07 7.40
CA LYS A 23 -1.61 -18.09 6.96
C LYS A 23 -1.75 -18.33 5.45
N PRO A 24 -0.65 -18.52 4.69
CA PRO A 24 0.77 -18.50 5.10
C PRO A 24 1.43 -17.11 5.01
N VAL A 25 1.78 -16.55 6.17
CA VAL A 25 2.36 -15.21 6.42
C VAL A 25 3.58 -14.88 5.54
N ALA A 26 4.49 -15.84 5.34
CA ALA A 26 5.72 -15.63 4.58
C ALA A 26 5.49 -15.45 3.07
N MET A 27 4.46 -16.09 2.52
CA MET A 27 4.09 -15.96 1.10
C MET A 27 3.34 -14.65 0.89
N TRP A 28 2.36 -14.35 1.74
CA TRP A 28 1.60 -13.09 1.70
C TRP A 28 2.52 -11.87 1.82
N SER A 29 3.47 -11.87 2.76
CA SER A 29 4.42 -10.74 2.92
C SER A 29 5.29 -10.47 1.69
N LYS A 30 5.73 -11.52 0.97
CA LYS A 30 6.51 -11.36 -0.28
C LYS A 30 5.63 -10.88 -1.42
N GLY A 31 4.46 -11.49 -1.61
CA GLY A 31 3.51 -11.12 -2.65
C GLY A 31 3.04 -9.68 -2.50
N PHE A 32 2.80 -9.24 -1.27
CA PHE A 32 2.37 -7.88 -0.96
C PHE A 32 3.44 -6.84 -1.30
N GLY A 33 4.71 -7.12 -0.98
CA GLY A 33 5.82 -6.23 -1.36
C GLY A 33 5.98 -6.10 -2.88
N ILE A 34 5.82 -7.21 -3.62
CA ILE A 34 5.85 -7.18 -5.09
C ILE A 34 4.66 -6.37 -5.63
N LEU A 35 3.46 -6.59 -5.11
CA LEU A 35 2.26 -5.84 -5.50
C LEU A 35 2.37 -4.33 -5.22
N GLN A 36 3.00 -3.93 -4.11
CA GLN A 36 3.26 -2.51 -3.84
C GLN A 36 4.24 -1.90 -4.85
N ILE A 37 5.32 -2.60 -5.19
CA ILE A 37 6.28 -2.10 -6.18
C ILE A 37 5.62 -1.99 -7.56
N VAL A 38 4.96 -3.06 -8.01
CA VAL A 38 4.27 -3.09 -9.31
C VAL A 38 3.15 -2.06 -9.35
N GLY A 39 2.32 -2.00 -8.31
CA GLY A 39 1.23 -1.02 -8.19
C GLY A 39 1.74 0.42 -8.17
N GLY A 40 2.85 0.70 -7.50
CA GLY A 40 3.48 2.02 -7.50
C GLY A 40 3.98 2.42 -8.89
N ILE A 41 4.58 1.48 -9.63
CA ILE A 41 5.00 1.70 -11.02
C ILE A 41 3.78 1.96 -11.92
N LEU A 42 2.69 1.20 -11.75
CA LEU A 42 1.45 1.40 -12.50
C LEU A 42 0.84 2.79 -12.28
N LEU A 43 0.81 3.27 -11.03
CA LEU A 43 0.36 4.63 -10.70
C LEU A 43 1.25 5.70 -11.35
N ILE A 44 2.58 5.53 -11.35
CA ILE A 44 3.51 6.47 -11.98
C ILE A 44 3.35 6.47 -13.51
N ALA A 45 3.18 5.29 -14.11
CA ALA A 45 2.96 5.13 -15.54
C ALA A 45 1.58 5.63 -16.01
N GLY A 46 0.65 5.89 -15.09
CA GLY A 46 -0.72 6.29 -15.43
C GLY A 46 -1.51 5.14 -16.08
N MET A 47 -1.24 3.89 -15.71
CA MET A 47 -1.92 2.68 -16.20
C MET A 47 -2.63 1.94 -15.08
N PHE A 48 -3.81 1.40 -15.34
CA PHE A 48 -4.65 0.69 -14.35
C PHE A 48 -4.83 1.51 -13.06
N THR A 49 -4.95 2.83 -13.18
CA THR A 49 -4.77 3.74 -12.05
C THR A 49 -5.88 3.62 -11.04
N GLN A 50 -7.10 3.33 -11.48
CA GLN A 50 -8.24 3.11 -10.60
C GLN A 50 -8.04 1.83 -9.76
N VAL A 51 -7.61 0.73 -10.37
CA VAL A 51 -7.36 -0.54 -9.64
C VAL A 51 -6.18 -0.39 -8.67
N ALA A 52 -5.10 0.25 -9.11
CA ALA A 52 -3.94 0.51 -8.26
C ALA A 52 -4.28 1.47 -7.11
N ALA A 53 -5.03 2.55 -7.39
CA ALA A 53 -5.47 3.50 -6.37
C ALA A 53 -6.40 2.85 -5.35
N LEU A 54 -7.33 1.98 -5.78
CA LEU A 54 -8.18 1.22 -4.87
C LEU A 54 -7.36 0.30 -3.97
N PHE A 55 -6.39 -0.42 -4.55
CA PHE A 55 -5.46 -1.25 -3.79
C PHE A 55 -4.73 -0.44 -2.71
N PHE A 56 -4.11 0.69 -3.07
CA PHE A 56 -3.42 1.54 -2.09
C PHE A 56 -4.36 2.20 -1.07
N ALA A 57 -5.59 2.53 -1.45
CA ALA A 57 -6.59 3.04 -0.51
C ALA A 57 -6.97 2.00 0.54
N ILE A 58 -7.19 0.74 0.15
CA ILE A 58 -7.50 -0.34 1.11
C ILE A 58 -6.31 -0.59 2.05
N ILE A 59 -5.08 -0.60 1.52
CA ILE A 59 -3.88 -0.84 2.33
C ILE A 59 -3.67 0.28 3.34
N SER A 60 -3.69 1.52 2.87
CA SER A 60 -3.47 2.66 3.76
C SER A 60 -4.57 2.78 4.81
N LEU A 61 -5.82 2.40 4.50
CA LEU A 61 -6.89 2.28 5.50
C LEU A 61 -6.58 1.21 6.56
N ALA A 62 -6.10 0.04 6.15
CA ALA A 62 -5.68 -1.01 7.09
C ALA A 62 -4.48 -0.56 7.94
N GLU A 63 -3.51 0.15 7.36
CA GLU A 63 -2.37 0.71 8.09
C GLU A 63 -2.79 1.80 9.08
N ILE A 64 -3.75 2.67 8.73
CA ILE A 64 -4.34 3.64 9.68
C ILE A 64 -4.97 2.91 10.86
N PHE A 65 -5.76 1.86 10.60
CA PHE A 65 -6.40 1.09 11.66
C PHE A 65 -5.39 0.39 12.57
N ILE A 66 -4.33 -0.19 11.99
CA ILE A 66 -3.25 -0.83 12.75
C ILE A 66 -2.47 0.22 13.55
N GLU A 67 -2.11 1.36 12.96
CA GLU A 67 -1.40 2.45 13.66
C GLU A 67 -2.22 2.98 14.84
N TYR A 68 -3.54 3.11 14.66
CA TYR A 68 -4.44 3.56 15.72
C TYR A 68 -4.54 2.55 16.87
N ARG A 69 -4.46 1.25 16.59
CA ARG A 69 -4.54 0.18 17.59
C ARG A 69 -3.19 -0.13 18.24
N GLU A 70 -2.13 -0.18 17.45
CA GLU A 70 -0.80 -0.64 17.81
C GLU A 70 0.30 0.20 17.11
N PRO A 71 0.54 1.44 17.58
CA PRO A 71 1.47 2.38 16.94
C PRO A 71 2.94 1.91 16.97
N ALA A 72 3.28 0.89 17.76
CA ALA A 72 4.62 0.33 17.83
C ALA A 72 4.97 -0.61 16.65
N ILE A 73 3.96 -1.08 15.90
CA ILE A 73 4.15 -2.05 14.82
C ILE A 73 4.64 -1.37 13.54
N LEU A 74 4.12 -0.19 13.23
CA LEU A 74 4.39 0.54 11.99
C LEU A 74 5.53 1.56 12.19
N LYS A 75 6.22 1.90 11.09
CA LYS A 75 7.41 2.80 11.14
C LYS A 75 7.03 4.27 11.01
N ARG A 76 5.88 4.56 10.39
CA ARG A 76 5.43 5.91 10.06
C ARG A 76 4.28 6.30 10.98
N ASN A 77 3.99 7.59 11.06
CA ASN A 77 2.90 8.09 11.89
C ASN A 77 1.55 7.99 11.16
N ILE A 78 0.47 8.11 11.93
CA ILE A 78 -0.90 8.09 11.41
C ILE A 78 -1.15 9.12 10.30
N VAL A 79 -0.52 10.29 10.38
CA VAL A 79 -0.67 11.38 9.39
C VAL A 79 -0.12 10.95 8.03
N PHE A 80 1.02 10.24 7.99
CA PHE A 80 1.58 9.72 6.76
C PHE A 80 0.61 8.75 6.06
N TYR A 81 0.04 7.81 6.80
CA TYR A 81 -0.91 6.85 6.26
C TYR A 81 -2.22 7.51 5.81
N LEU A 82 -2.70 8.51 6.56
CA LEU A 82 -3.86 9.31 6.19
C LEU A 82 -3.63 10.07 4.87
N LEU A 83 -2.46 10.68 4.68
CA LEU A 83 -2.13 11.36 3.43
C LEU A 83 -2.11 10.40 2.24
N ILE A 84 -1.51 9.21 2.39
CA ILE A 84 -1.52 8.19 1.34
C ILE A 84 -2.96 7.77 1.02
N PHE A 85 -3.80 7.58 2.04
CA PHE A 85 -5.21 7.23 1.85
C PHE A 85 -5.97 8.29 1.07
N VAL A 86 -5.84 9.57 1.46
CA VAL A 86 -6.50 10.68 0.78
C VAL A 86 -5.99 10.86 -0.65
N MET A 87 -4.68 10.76 -0.88
CA MET A 87 -4.11 10.79 -2.24
C MET A 87 -4.62 9.65 -3.10
N SER A 88 -4.73 8.44 -2.53
CA SER A 88 -5.25 7.26 -3.23
C SER A 88 -6.73 7.43 -3.57
N LEU A 89 -7.55 7.97 -2.65
CA LEU A 89 -8.94 8.31 -2.94
C LEU A 89 -9.06 9.38 -4.02
N SER A 90 -8.22 10.42 -3.97
CA SER A 90 -8.17 11.46 -5.00
C SER A 90 -7.91 10.86 -6.38
N LEU A 91 -6.92 9.96 -6.51
CA LEU A 91 -6.61 9.25 -7.75
C LEU A 91 -7.70 8.27 -8.17
N LEU A 92 -8.39 7.64 -7.22
CA LEU A 92 -9.48 6.72 -7.49
C LEU A 92 -10.67 7.45 -8.13
N PHE A 93 -11.03 8.64 -7.63
CA PHE A 93 -12.16 9.42 -8.15
C PHE A 93 -11.80 10.32 -9.32
N SER A 94 -10.59 10.88 -9.35
CA SER A 94 -10.18 11.83 -10.39
C SER A 94 -9.46 11.15 -11.56
N GLY A 95 -9.04 9.88 -11.40
CA GLY A 95 -8.17 9.19 -12.34
C GLY A 95 -6.73 9.75 -12.33
N ALA A 96 -5.88 9.23 -13.22
CA ALA A 96 -4.51 9.72 -13.41
C ALA A 96 -4.39 10.95 -14.34
N GLY A 97 -5.54 11.54 -14.74
CA GLY A 97 -5.60 12.75 -15.55
C GLY A 97 -5.42 12.52 -17.05
N PHE A 98 -5.39 13.63 -17.82
CA PHE A 98 -5.42 13.64 -19.29
C PHE A 98 -4.23 12.92 -19.98
N TYR A 99 -3.10 12.79 -19.29
CA TYR A 99 -1.88 12.14 -19.80
C TYR A 99 -1.77 10.65 -19.40
N ALA A 100 -2.78 10.10 -18.73
CA ALA A 100 -2.81 8.69 -18.40
C ALA A 100 -3.03 7.83 -19.66
N PHE A 101 -2.39 6.67 -19.70
CA PHE A 101 -2.67 5.66 -20.74
C PHE A 101 -4.06 5.03 -20.54
N ASP A 102 -4.62 5.12 -19.32
CA ASP A 102 -6.01 4.78 -19.02
C ASP A 102 -6.96 5.92 -19.36
N LEU A 103 -8.03 5.61 -20.11
CA LEU A 103 -9.21 6.46 -20.12
C LEU A 103 -9.87 6.40 -18.72
N PRO A 104 -10.22 7.55 -18.11
CA PRO A 104 -11.08 7.51 -16.94
C PRO A 104 -12.41 6.86 -17.33
N LEU A 105 -12.79 5.77 -16.63
CA LEU A 105 -14.15 5.22 -16.69
C LEU A 105 -15.18 6.27 -16.26
#